data_AF-A0A212K5W4-F1
#
_entry.id   AF-A0A212K5W4-F1
#
_cell.length_a   1.000
_cell.length_b   1.000
_cell.length_c   1.000
_cell.angle_alpha   90.00
_cell.angle_beta   90.00
_cell.angle_gamma   90.00
#
_symmetry.space_group_name_H-M   'P 1'
#
loop_
_entity.id
_entity.type
_entity.pdbx_description
1 polymer ?
#
loop_
_entity_poly.entity_id
_entity_poly.type
_entity_poly.pdbx_seq_one_letter_code
_entity_poly.pdbx_strand_id
1 'polypeptide(L)' 'MARPMFRKPEMERFAMMFAEMKLKRPSATVEDISAMTATQEWQEAAPFKRGEVAKELESMTRAMLIEAGYNRETVYKKIP' A
#
# COMPACT_ATOMS: atom_id res chain seq x y z
N MET A 1 -1.69 15.66 -17.00
CA MET A 1 -1.44 14.93 -15.74
C MET A 1 -2.22 13.62 -15.80
N ALA A 2 -1.57 12.47 -15.68
CA ALA A 2 -2.27 11.18 -15.67
C ALA A 2 -3.18 11.13 -14.43
N ARG A 3 -4.43 10.70 -14.60
CA ARG A 3 -5.35 10.52 -13.47
C ARG A 3 -4.81 9.39 -12.59
N PRO A 4 -4.64 9.58 -11.27
CA PRO A 4 -4.23 8.50 -10.39
C PRO A 4 -5.30 7.41 -10.40
N MET A 5 -4.86 6.14 -10.27
CA MET A 5 -5.75 4.97 -10.33
C MET A 5 -6.79 4.99 -9.21
N PHE A 6 -6.36 5.40 -8.01
CA PHE A 6 -7.23 5.59 -6.85
C PHE A 6 -7.13 7.03 -6.35
N ARG A 7 -8.16 7.52 -5.69
CA ARG A 7 -8.11 8.83 -5.03
C ARG A 7 -7.29 8.74 -3.75
N LYS A 8 -6.77 9.88 -3.31
CA LYS A 8 -5.98 9.98 -2.06
C LYS A 8 -6.65 9.31 -0.83
N PRO A 9 -7.96 9.50 -0.55
CA PRO A 9 -8.60 8.86 0.60
C PRO A 9 -8.67 7.33 0.49
N GLU A 10 -8.77 6.81 -0.74
CA GLU A 10 -8.78 5.36 -0.98
C GLU A 10 -7.38 4.79 -0.75
N MET A 11 -6.34 5.48 -1.23
CA MET A 11 -4.95 5.13 -0.98
C MET A 11 -4.60 5.14 0.51
N GLU A 12 -5.08 6.13 1.28
CA GLU A 12 -4.88 6.18 2.73
C GLU A 12 -5.56 5.00 3.44
N ARG A 13 -6.77 4.63 3.02
CA ARG A 13 -7.48 3.45 3.54
C ARG A 13 -6.73 2.16 3.22
N PHE A 14 -6.26 1.99 1.99
CA PHE A 14 -5.49 0.82 1.59
C PHE A 14 -4.14 0.76 2.32
N ALA A 15 -3.47 1.89 2.54
CA ALA A 15 -2.22 1.96 3.31
C ALA A 15 -2.44 1.53 4.77
N MET A 16 -3.55 1.95 5.39
CA MET A 16 -3.90 1.52 6.75
C MET A 16 -4.16 0.01 6.82
N MET A 17 -4.94 -0.54 5.87
CA MET A 17 -5.17 -1.98 5.78
C MET A 17 -3.85 -2.74 5.59
N PHE A 18 -2.98 -2.24 4.72
CA PHE A 18 -1.67 -2.84 4.48
C PHE A 18 -0.78 -2.79 5.73
N ALA A 19 -0.77 -1.68 6.47
CA ALA A 19 -0.05 -1.55 7.73
C ALA A 19 -0.49 -2.62 8.73
N GLU A 20 -1.81 -2.75 8.95
CA GLU A 20 -2.36 -3.77 9.85
C GLU A 20 -2.00 -5.19 9.42
N MET A 21 -2.07 -5.46 8.11
CA MET A 21 -1.67 -6.75 7.56
C MET A 21 -0.18 -7.02 7.76
N LYS A 22 0.70 -6.05 7.53
CA LYS A 22 2.15 -6.19 7.75
C LYS A 22 2.52 -6.40 9.21
N LEU A 23 1.77 -5.80 10.14
CA LEU A 23 1.96 -6.01 11.57
C LEU A 23 1.57 -7.43 12.00
N LYS A 24 0.48 -7.98 11.46
CA LYS A 24 -0.01 -9.34 11.77
C LYS A 24 0.74 -10.42 10.98
N ARG A 25 1.06 -10.16 9.71
CA ARG A 25 1.67 -11.07 8.74
C ARG A 25 2.76 -10.32 7.96
N PRO A 26 4.04 -10.41 8.38
CA PRO A 26 5.14 -9.68 7.74
C PRO A 26 5.31 -9.96 6.24
N SER A 27 4.93 -11.17 5.79
CA SER A 27 4.98 -11.59 4.38
C SER A 27 3.83 -11.05 3.52
N ALA A 28 2.89 -10.29 4.08
CA ALA A 28 1.81 -9.70 3.30
C ALA A 28 2.36 -8.74 2.22
N THR A 29 1.75 -8.76 1.04
CA THR A 29 2.05 -7.88 -0.09
C THR A 29 0.85 -6.98 -0.36
N VAL A 30 1.06 -5.95 -1.19
CA VAL A 30 -0.01 -5.03 -1.60
C VAL A 30 -1.15 -5.78 -2.33
N GLU A 31 -0.83 -6.88 -3.01
CA GLU A 31 -1.83 -7.70 -3.70
C GLU A 31 -2.74 -8.50 -2.75
N ASP A 32 -2.36 -8.63 -1.48
CA ASP A 32 -3.21 -9.24 -0.47
C ASP A 32 -4.36 -8.33 -0.01
N ILE A 33 -4.33 -7.05 -0.37
CA ILE A 33 -5.38 -6.09 -0.01
C ILE A 33 -6.60 -6.34 -0.90
N SER A 34 -7.46 -7.28 -0.49
CA SER A 34 -8.65 -7.67 -1.28
C SER A 34 -9.58 -6.50 -1.60
N ALA A 35 -9.67 -5.51 -0.71
CA ALA A 35 -10.48 -4.30 -0.94
C ALA A 35 -9.99 -3.46 -2.13
N MET A 36 -8.68 -3.52 -2.44
CA MET A 36 -8.08 -2.86 -3.59
C MET A 36 -8.08 -3.80 -4.80
N THR A 37 -7.69 -5.07 -4.63
CA THR A 37 -7.56 -6.00 -5.77
C THR A 37 -8.89 -6.44 -6.35
N ALA A 38 -10.00 -6.33 -5.61
CA ALA A 38 -11.34 -6.58 -6.13
C ALA A 38 -11.92 -5.42 -6.96
N THR A 39 -11.28 -4.25 -7.00
CA THR A 39 -11.78 -3.13 -7.81
C THR A 39 -11.58 -3.37 -9.30
N GLN A 40 -12.51 -2.88 -10.10
CA GLN A 40 -12.39 -2.95 -11.55
C GLN A 40 -11.14 -2.19 -12.03
N GLU A 41 -10.81 -1.05 -11.42
CA GLU A 41 -9.60 -0.29 -11.73
C GLU A 41 -8.33 -1.12 -11.57
N TRP A 42 -8.24 -1.93 -10.50
CA TRP A 42 -7.08 -2.81 -10.31
C TRP A 42 -7.06 -3.94 -11.34
N GLN A 43 -8.20 -4.58 -11.60
CA GLN A 43 -8.31 -5.71 -12.53
C GLN A 43 -8.00 -5.31 -13.98
N GLU A 44 -8.40 -4.11 -14.41
CA GLU A 44 -8.13 -3.58 -15.76
C GLU A 44 -6.77 -2.87 -15.87
N ALA A 45 -6.12 -2.57 -14.74
CA ALA A 45 -4.82 -1.91 -14.75
C ALA A 45 -3.71 -2.78 -15.35
N ALA A 46 -2.89 -2.15 -16.18
CA ALA A 46 -1.65 -2.74 -16.66
C ALA A 46 -0.69 -3.06 -15.49
N PRO A 47 0.15 -4.11 -15.60
CA PRO A 47 1.10 -4.49 -14.55
C PRO A 47 2.01 -3.36 -14.09
N PHE A 48 2.45 -2.50 -15.03
CA PHE A 48 3.25 -1.31 -14.70
C PHE A 48 2.51 -0.35 -13.77
N LYS A 49 1.21 -0.11 -14.02
CA LYS A 49 0.37 0.77 -13.21
C LYS A 49 0.11 0.19 -11.82
N ARG A 50 -0.11 -1.12 -11.72
CA ARG A 50 -0.20 -1.83 -10.43
C ARG A 50 1.08 -1.70 -9.62
N GLY A 51 2.24 -1.80 -10.28
CA GLY A 51 3.55 -1.59 -9.65
C GLY A 51 3.77 -0.16 -9.14
N GLU A 52 3.30 0.87 -9.86
CA GLU A 52 3.34 2.26 -9.37
C GLU A 52 2.48 2.43 -8.11
N VAL A 53 1.25 1.92 -8.13
CA VAL A 53 0.34 1.99 -6.97
C VAL A 53 0.90 1.23 -5.77
N ALA A 54 1.50 0.06 -6.00
CA ALA A 54 2.13 -0.71 -4.93
C ALA A 54 3.26 0.06 -4.24
N LYS A 55 4.15 0.69 -5.02
CA LYS A 55 5.23 1.52 -4.47
C LYS A 55 4.71 2.73 -3.70
N GLU A 56 3.65 3.36 -4.21
CA GLU A 56 3.01 4.49 -3.54
C GLU A 56 2.39 4.06 -2.20
N LEU A 57 1.69 2.91 -2.19
CA LEU A 57 1.15 2.32 -0.96
C LEU A 57 2.22 1.95 0.05
N GLU A 58 3.31 1.33 -0.38
CA GLU A 58 4.44 1.01 0.49
C GLU A 58 5.01 2.29 1.10
N SER A 59 5.25 3.33 0.29
CA SER A 59 5.74 4.62 0.77
C SER A 59 4.82 5.26 1.80
N MET A 60 3.51 5.32 1.51
CA MET A 60 2.50 5.85 2.44
C MET A 60 2.46 5.06 3.74
N THR A 61 2.50 3.73 3.65
CA THR A 61 2.46 2.84 4.82
C THR A 61 3.70 3.03 5.70
N ARG A 62 4.88 3.20 5.10
CA ARG A 62 6.10 3.52 5.86
C ARG A 62 5.94 4.84 6.61
N ALA A 63 5.46 5.88 5.93
CA ALA A 63 5.24 7.19 6.55
C ALA A 63 4.27 7.08 7.74
N MET A 64 3.12 6.43 7.54
CA MET A 64 2.11 6.23 8.60
C MET A 64 2.66 5.48 9.81
N LEU A 65 3.43 4.41 9.60
CA LEU A 65 4.03 3.66 10.71
C LEU A 65 5.09 4.49 11.44
N ILE A 66 5.92 5.24 10.72
CA ILE A 66 6.93 6.09 11.35
C ILE A 66 6.25 7.21 12.17
N GLU A 67 5.21 7.85 11.62
CA GLU A 67 4.42 8.86 12.33
C GLU A 67 3.70 8.30 13.56
N ALA A 68 3.28 7.03 13.51
CA ALA A 68 2.72 6.30 14.65
C ALA A 68 3.77 5.87 15.70
N GLY A 69 5.05 6.20 15.50
CA GLY A 69 6.14 5.95 16.45
C GLY A 69 6.91 4.64 16.23
N TYR A 70 6.67 3.92 15.13
CA TYR A 70 7.47 2.73 14.81
C TYR A 70 8.88 3.12 14.36
N ASN A 71 9.86 2.30 14.75
CA ASN A 71 11.26 2.52 14.38
C ASN A 71 11.44 2.45 12.85
N ARG A 72 12.04 3.50 12.29
CA ARG A 72 12.26 3.66 10.84
C ARG A 72 13.00 2.47 10.22
N GLU A 73 14.11 2.02 10.80
CA GLU A 73 14.88 0.90 10.24
C GLU A 73 14.07 -0.39 10.19
N THR A 74 13.25 -0.64 11.20
CA THR A 74 12.36 -1.81 11.26
C THR A 74 11.27 -1.72 10.19
N VAL A 75 10.70 -0.53 10.00
CA VAL A 75 9.68 -0.28 8.98
C VAL A 75 10.25 -0.51 7.58
N TYR A 76 11.41 0.06 7.26
CA TYR A 76 12.05 -0.12 5.94
C TYR A 76 12.56 -1.55 5.69
N LYS A 77 12.87 -2.34 6.73
CA LYS A 77 13.19 -3.77 6.58
C LYS A 77 11.96 -4.61 6.26
N LYS A 78 10.78 -4.26 6.79
CA LYS A 78 9.54 -5.03 6.61
C LYS A 78 8.73 -4.59 5.38
N ILE A 79 8.89 -3.34 4.99
CA ILE A 79 8.25 -2.70 3.85
C ILE A 79 9.39 -2.12 3.00
N PRO A 80 10.04 -2.94 2.16
CA PRO A 80 11.12 -2.51 1.28
C PRO A 80 10.63 -1.45 0.29
#